data_AF-A0A4R2NLE1-F1
#
_entry.id   AF-A0A4R2NLE1-F1
#
_cell.length_a   1.000
_cell.length_b   1.000
_cell.length_c   1.000
_cell.angle_alpha   90.00
_cell.angle_beta   90.00
_cell.angle_gamma   90.00
#
_symmetry.space_group_name_H-M   'P 1'
#
loop_
_entity.id
_entity.type
_entity.pdbx_description
1 polymer ?
#
loop_
_entity_poly.entity_id
_entity_poly.type
_entity_poly.pdbx_seq_one_letter_code
_entity_poly.pdbx_strand_id
1 'polypeptide(L)'
;MTTIAHLTNEARLLAELANSNLGNLAGRCPNKIEVQDYYLGILRRQAILLLDMEKILNNRNPELITTPFILLRSLMDDFLHLLYLELHADSEEEIVKINAKTHKQSFKSLEDLTASNHNHFNGAYTFYLNNEQFQALKDTFTGKAENDKYFSDKPQFRFKNFIPLSQVADNITHSREIEIFKDRAFYLWKEFSSFVHYSNSSFYLETNPNPINLLKIEEGFQYCYNSIYLSFKYFERTLGIPFTDNAELRGRHGIIYVC
;
A
#
# COMPACT_ATOMS: atom_id res chain seq x y z
N MET A 1 14.27 17.26 19.17
CA MET A 1 13.89 15.92 19.66
C MET A 1 12.45 15.72 19.25
N THR A 2 12.14 14.65 18.52
CA THR A 2 10.83 14.40 17.91
C THR A 2 9.78 14.21 18.98
N THR A 3 8.67 14.95 18.89
CA THR A 3 7.58 14.91 19.87
C THR A 3 6.30 14.39 19.23
N ILE A 4 5.37 13.88 20.03
CA ILE A 4 4.05 13.48 19.54
C ILE A 4 3.33 14.65 18.87
N ALA A 5 3.37 15.86 19.46
CA ALA A 5 2.76 17.04 18.86
C ALA A 5 3.32 17.37 17.47
N HIS A 6 4.63 17.21 17.29
CA HIS A 6 5.29 17.35 15.99
C HIS A 6 4.79 16.30 14.99
N LEU A 7 4.78 15.02 15.39
CA LEU A 7 4.31 13.93 14.55
C LEU A 7 2.83 14.05 14.17
N THR A 8 1.97 14.47 15.11
CA THR A 8 0.54 14.74 14.86
C THR A 8 0.39 15.83 13.80
N ASN A 9 1.14 16.93 13.94
CA ASN A 9 1.10 18.02 12.97
C ASN A 9 1.61 17.58 11.59
N GLU A 10 2.65 16.75 11.54
CA GLU A 10 3.21 16.25 10.29
C GLU A 10 2.26 15.29 9.56
N ALA A 11 1.63 14.36 10.30
CA ALA A 11 0.58 13.50 9.76
C ALA A 11 -0.59 14.31 9.18
N ARG A 12 -1.01 15.38 9.87
CA ARG A 12 -2.04 16.32 9.40
C ARG A 12 -1.63 16.96 8.07
N LEU A 13 -0.42 17.52 7.99
CA LEU A 13 0.08 18.18 6.79
C LEU A 13 0.19 17.22 5.60
N LEU A 14 0.62 15.97 5.83
CA LEU A 14 0.68 14.95 4.79
C LEU A 14 -0.71 14.54 4.32
N ALA A 15 -1.68 14.41 5.23
CA ALA A 15 -3.07 14.14 4.87
C ALA A 15 -3.66 15.30 4.06
N GLU A 16 -3.39 16.55 4.42
CA GLU A 16 -3.80 17.74 3.67
C GLU A 16 -3.16 17.79 2.28
N LEU A 17 -1.87 17.44 2.17
CA LEU A 17 -1.16 17.34 0.89
C LEU A 17 -1.83 16.30 -0.03
N ALA A 18 -2.13 15.10 0.48
CA ALA A 18 -2.80 14.07 -0.29
C ALA A 18 -4.23 14.50 -0.70
N ASN A 19 -5.00 15.09 0.23
CA ASN A 19 -6.37 15.54 -0.01
C ASN A 19 -6.46 16.70 -1.00
N SER A 20 -5.56 17.68 -0.93
CA SER A 20 -5.53 18.80 -1.89
C SER A 20 -5.27 18.31 -3.31
N ASN A 21 -4.34 17.37 -3.47
CA ASN A 21 -4.05 16.75 -4.75
C ASN A 21 -5.20 15.87 -5.25
N LEU A 22 -5.89 15.12 -4.37
CA LEU A 22 -7.14 14.44 -4.74
C LEU A 22 -8.23 15.43 -5.19
N GLY A 23 -8.34 16.57 -4.52
CA GLY A 23 -9.24 17.66 -4.90
C GLY A 23 -8.98 18.16 -6.33
N ASN A 24 -7.71 18.28 -6.74
CA ASN A 24 -7.34 18.66 -8.10
C ASN A 24 -7.76 17.63 -9.16
N LEU A 25 -7.90 16.35 -8.79
CA LEU A 25 -8.33 15.26 -9.67
C LEU A 25 -9.85 15.10 -9.74
N ALA A 26 -10.61 15.79 -8.89
CA ALA A 26 -12.07 15.67 -8.83
C ALA A 26 -12.71 15.97 -10.20
N GLY A 27 -13.51 15.03 -10.71
CA GLY A 27 -14.17 15.14 -12.02
C GLY A 27 -13.25 14.94 -13.23
N ARG A 28 -11.94 14.72 -13.04
CA ARG A 28 -10.96 14.56 -14.13
C ARG A 28 -10.62 13.11 -14.48
N CYS A 29 -11.05 12.18 -13.63
CA CYS A 29 -10.87 10.73 -13.80
C CYS A 29 -12.23 10.01 -13.90
N PRO A 30 -13.10 10.31 -14.90
CA PRO A 30 -14.47 9.78 -14.95
C PRO A 30 -14.55 8.32 -15.40
N ASN A 31 -13.55 7.83 -16.12
CA ASN A 31 -13.51 6.48 -16.66
C ASN A 31 -12.72 5.55 -15.74
N LYS A 32 -13.17 4.30 -15.61
CA LYS A 32 -12.40 3.24 -14.96
C LYS A 32 -11.24 2.86 -15.84
N ILE A 33 -10.04 3.27 -15.45
CA ILE A 33 -8.79 2.97 -16.14
C ILE A 33 -7.89 2.38 -15.07
N GLU A 34 -7.49 1.11 -15.24
CA GLU A 34 -6.82 0.36 -14.17
C GLU A 34 -5.56 1.04 -13.62
N VAL A 35 -4.69 1.54 -14.50
CA VAL A 35 -3.45 2.22 -14.12
C VAL A 35 -3.76 3.50 -13.35
N GLN A 36 -4.71 4.30 -13.85
CA GLN A 36 -5.20 5.51 -13.18
C GLN A 36 -5.79 5.20 -11.80
N ASP A 37 -6.61 4.16 -11.72
CA ASP A 37 -7.32 3.75 -10.51
C ASP A 37 -6.34 3.19 -9.47
N TYR A 38 -5.24 2.58 -9.89
CA TYR A 38 -4.14 2.15 -9.01
C TYR A 38 -3.49 3.36 -8.32
N TYR A 39 -3.05 4.37 -9.08
CA TYR A 39 -2.43 5.57 -8.51
C TYR A 39 -3.41 6.39 -7.67
N LEU A 40 -4.66 6.51 -8.12
CA LEU A 40 -5.73 7.17 -7.36
C LEU A 40 -6.01 6.44 -6.04
N GLY A 41 -6.01 5.10 -6.08
CA GLY A 41 -6.19 4.23 -4.93
C GLY A 41 -5.09 4.42 -3.89
N ILE A 42 -3.82 4.49 -4.32
CA ILE A 42 -2.69 4.80 -3.42
C ILE A 42 -2.84 6.18 -2.82
N LEU A 43 -3.06 7.22 -3.63
CA LEU A 43 -3.19 8.59 -3.14
C LEU A 43 -4.33 8.73 -2.12
N ARG A 44 -5.46 8.05 -2.38
CA ARG A 44 -6.59 7.98 -1.44
C ARG A 44 -6.25 7.22 -0.15
N ARG A 45 -5.53 6.11 -0.26
CA ARG A 45 -5.05 5.35 0.91
C ARG A 45 -4.10 6.20 1.76
N GLN A 46 -3.15 6.91 1.15
CA GLN A 46 -2.27 7.85 1.83
C GLN A 46 -3.09 8.89 2.61
N ALA A 47 -4.05 9.57 1.95
CA ALA A 47 -4.90 10.57 2.58
C ALA A 47 -5.66 10.05 3.81
N ILE A 48 -6.26 8.85 3.70
CA ILE A 48 -7.06 8.25 4.78
C ILE A 48 -6.16 7.81 5.94
N LEU A 49 -5.11 7.02 5.65
CA LEU A 49 -4.27 6.45 6.71
C LEU A 49 -3.47 7.53 7.44
N LEU A 50 -3.07 8.62 6.77
CA LEU A 50 -2.40 9.75 7.41
C LEU A 50 -3.36 10.57 8.27
N LEU A 51 -4.63 10.70 7.86
CA LEU A 51 -5.66 11.32 8.70
C LEU A 51 -5.95 10.46 9.95
N ASP A 52 -6.02 9.14 9.80
CA ASP A 52 -6.16 8.24 10.94
C ASP A 52 -4.94 8.31 11.86
N MET A 53 -3.73 8.38 11.28
CA MET A 53 -2.49 8.58 12.03
C MET A 53 -2.52 9.86 12.87
N GLU A 54 -2.96 10.99 12.30
CA GLU A 54 -3.12 12.26 13.02
C GLU A 54 -4.03 12.08 14.24
N LYS A 55 -5.22 11.52 14.05
CA LYS A 55 -6.18 11.27 15.15
C LYS A 55 -5.62 10.34 16.21
N ILE A 56 -4.92 9.28 15.80
CA ILE A 56 -4.30 8.32 16.71
C ILE A 56 -3.23 9.00 17.55
N LEU A 57 -2.33 9.76 16.93
CA LEU A 57 -1.24 10.46 17.63
C LEU A 57 -1.78 11.53 18.57
N ASN A 58 -2.87 12.21 18.21
CA ASN A 58 -3.48 13.25 19.05
C ASN A 58 -4.19 12.71 20.30
N ASN A 59 -4.83 11.54 20.21
CA ASN A 59 -5.76 11.05 21.24
C ASN A 59 -5.23 9.89 22.11
N ARG A 60 -4.02 9.38 21.85
CA ARG A 60 -3.52 8.17 22.52
C ARG A 60 -2.55 8.45 23.67
N ASN A 61 -2.34 7.43 24.50
CA ASN A 61 -1.12 7.34 25.33
C ASN A 61 0.12 7.32 24.40
N PRO A 62 1.06 8.29 24.53
CA PRO A 62 2.29 8.36 23.74
C PRO A 62 3.08 7.05 23.64
N GLU A 63 2.95 6.16 24.61
CA GLU A 63 3.66 4.88 24.67
C GLU A 63 3.09 3.80 23.71
N LEU A 64 1.84 3.94 23.24
CA LEU A 64 1.15 2.91 22.44
C LEU A 64 1.45 2.97 20.93
N ILE A 65 2.56 2.39 20.49
CA ILE A 65 3.03 2.47 19.09
C ILE A 65 2.36 1.50 18.11
N THR A 66 1.49 0.60 18.59
CA THR A 66 0.93 -0.49 17.79
C THR A 66 0.21 -0.02 16.53
N THR A 67 -0.81 0.81 16.68
CA THR A 67 -1.59 1.29 15.54
C THR A 67 -0.75 2.11 14.56
N PRO A 68 0.10 3.05 14.99
CA PRO A 68 1.03 3.72 14.08
C PRO A 68 1.90 2.76 13.27
N PHE A 69 2.44 1.71 13.89
CA PHE A 69 3.31 0.76 13.19
C PHE A 69 2.53 -0.07 12.16
N ILE A 70 1.28 -0.45 12.46
CA ILE A 70 0.38 -1.12 11.50
C ILE A 70 0.14 -0.23 10.28
N LEU A 71 -0.17 1.05 10.51
CA LEU A 71 -0.44 2.01 9.44
C LEU A 71 0.82 2.27 8.60
N LEU A 72 1.96 2.55 9.25
CA LEU A 72 3.22 2.80 8.57
C LEU A 72 3.70 1.60 7.78
N ARG A 73 3.52 0.36 8.27
CA ARG A 73 3.81 -0.85 7.49
C ARG A 73 3.11 -0.80 6.15
N SER A 74 1.82 -0.47 6.15
CA SER A 74 1.00 -0.43 4.94
C SER A 74 1.43 0.70 4.01
N LEU A 75 1.87 1.83 4.57
CA LEU A 75 2.38 2.96 3.80
C LEU A 75 3.79 2.70 3.23
N MET A 76 4.60 1.84 3.85
CA MET A 76 5.88 1.40 3.28
C MET A 76 5.68 0.47 2.08
N ASP A 77 4.63 -0.36 2.08
CA ASP A 77 4.25 -1.14 0.89
C ASP A 77 3.99 -0.21 -0.31
N ASP A 78 3.29 0.91 -0.09
CA ASP A 78 3.01 1.90 -1.13
C ASP A 78 4.28 2.52 -1.70
N PHE A 79 5.17 3.00 -0.83
CA PHE A 79 6.41 3.64 -1.25
C PHE A 79 7.28 2.70 -2.09
N LEU A 80 7.49 1.46 -1.61
CA LEU A 80 8.33 0.49 -2.31
C LEU A 80 7.73 0.09 -3.66
N HIS A 81 6.41 -0.11 -3.75
CA HIS A 81 5.77 -0.39 -5.03
C HIS A 81 5.87 0.81 -5.99
N LEU A 82 5.58 2.02 -5.53
CA LEU A 82 5.64 3.22 -6.37
C LEU A 82 7.06 3.45 -6.91
N LEU A 83 8.06 3.36 -6.04
CA LEU A 83 9.45 3.54 -6.44
C LEU A 83 9.89 2.46 -7.44
N TYR A 84 9.49 1.20 -7.23
CA TYR A 84 9.74 0.14 -8.20
C TYR A 84 9.07 0.40 -9.55
N LEU A 85 7.78 0.73 -9.54
CA LEU A 85 7.00 0.98 -10.76
C LEU A 85 7.54 2.16 -11.55
N GLU A 86 7.97 3.22 -10.87
CA GLU A 86 8.55 4.39 -11.51
C GLU A 86 9.88 4.09 -12.24
N LEU A 87 10.63 3.11 -11.74
CA LEU A 87 11.91 2.69 -12.33
C LEU A 87 11.75 1.51 -13.31
N HIS A 88 10.57 0.88 -13.36
CA HIS A 88 10.32 -0.27 -14.19
C HIS A 88 9.91 0.15 -15.61
N ALA A 89 10.50 -0.48 -16.63
CA ALA A 89 10.25 -0.13 -18.04
C ALA A 89 8.80 -0.36 -18.47
N ASP A 90 8.15 -1.39 -17.92
CA ASP A 90 6.75 -1.72 -18.19
C ASP A 90 5.96 -1.69 -16.88
N SER A 91 5.68 -0.48 -16.40
CA SER A 91 4.97 -0.28 -15.13
C SER A 91 3.49 -0.67 -15.21
N GLU A 92 2.87 -0.54 -16.38
CA GLU A 92 1.47 -0.92 -16.59
C GLU A 92 1.25 -2.43 -16.43
N GLU A 93 2.10 -3.26 -17.04
CA GLU A 93 2.02 -4.71 -16.88
C GLU A 93 2.30 -5.15 -15.43
N GLU A 94 3.21 -4.46 -14.72
CA GLU A 94 3.45 -4.73 -13.30
C GLU A 94 2.22 -4.38 -12.44
N ILE A 95 1.50 -3.29 -12.74
CA ILE A 95 0.22 -2.97 -12.08
C ILE A 95 -0.83 -4.06 -12.36
N VAL A 96 -0.92 -4.56 -13.60
CA VAL A 96 -1.81 -5.69 -13.93
C VAL A 96 -1.45 -6.92 -13.09
N LYS A 97 -0.16 -7.23 -12.90
CA LYS A 97 0.29 -8.34 -12.05
C LYS A 97 -0.06 -8.12 -10.58
N ILE A 98 0.05 -6.89 -10.07
CA ILE A 98 -0.36 -6.55 -8.70
C ILE A 98 -1.85 -6.82 -8.52
N ASN A 99 -2.69 -6.37 -9.44
CA ASN A 99 -4.14 -6.58 -9.38
C ASN A 99 -4.52 -8.06 -9.57
N ALA A 100 -3.84 -8.77 -10.48
CA ALA A 100 -4.01 -10.21 -10.66
C ALA A 100 -3.69 -10.99 -9.36
N LYS A 101 -2.66 -10.58 -8.61
CA LYS A 101 -2.29 -11.18 -7.32
C LYS A 101 -3.39 -11.01 -6.27
N THR A 102 -4.06 -9.87 -6.23
CA THR A 102 -5.22 -9.64 -5.34
C THR A 102 -6.34 -10.62 -5.68
N HIS A 103 -6.71 -10.75 -6.95
CA HIS A 103 -7.73 -11.72 -7.37
C HIS A 103 -7.32 -13.17 -7.05
N LYS A 104 -6.07 -13.54 -7.32
CA LYS A 104 -5.52 -14.85 -6.97
C LYS A 104 -5.68 -15.15 -5.48
N GLN A 105 -5.34 -14.20 -4.61
CA GLN A 105 -5.47 -14.37 -3.16
C GLN A 105 -6.94 -14.53 -2.73
N SER A 106 -7.84 -13.69 -3.24
CA SER A 106 -9.28 -13.81 -2.93
C SER A 106 -9.84 -15.17 -3.35
N PHE A 107 -9.56 -15.63 -4.57
CA PHE A 107 -10.01 -16.94 -5.03
C PHE A 107 -9.39 -18.09 -4.25
N LYS A 108 -8.11 -17.97 -3.84
CA LYS A 108 -7.47 -18.99 -3.00
C LYS A 108 -8.12 -19.09 -1.62
N SER A 109 -8.40 -17.97 -0.96
CA SER A 109 -9.09 -17.97 0.33
C SER A 109 -10.50 -18.55 0.22
N LEU A 110 -11.23 -18.24 -0.86
CA LEU A 110 -12.55 -18.82 -1.09
C LEU A 110 -12.49 -20.33 -1.38
N GLU A 111 -11.48 -20.79 -2.11
CA GLU A 111 -11.24 -22.22 -2.34
C GLU A 111 -10.99 -22.94 -1.01
N ASP A 112 -10.12 -22.39 -0.15
CA ASP A 112 -9.80 -22.97 1.15
C ASP A 112 -11.03 -23.02 2.07
N LEU A 113 -11.87 -21.97 2.08
CA LEU A 113 -13.14 -21.95 2.82
C LEU A 113 -14.17 -22.94 2.25
N THR A 114 -14.24 -23.07 0.93
CA THR A 114 -15.15 -24.03 0.26
C THR A 114 -14.74 -25.46 0.57
N ALA A 115 -13.45 -25.76 0.53
CA ALA A 115 -12.90 -27.05 0.95
C ALA A 115 -13.20 -27.33 2.43
N SER A 116 -13.04 -26.34 3.31
CA SER A 116 -13.42 -26.45 4.71
C SER A 116 -14.92 -26.73 4.88
N ASN A 117 -15.79 -26.08 4.11
CA ASN A 117 -17.24 -26.32 4.14
C ASN A 117 -17.56 -27.77 3.78
N HIS A 118 -16.94 -28.29 2.73
CA HIS A 118 -17.12 -29.66 2.30
C HIS A 118 -16.63 -30.66 3.35
N ASN A 119 -15.40 -30.47 3.86
CA ASN A 119 -14.75 -31.41 4.77
C ASN A 119 -15.39 -31.48 6.15
N HIS A 120 -15.94 -30.36 6.66
CA HIS A 120 -16.43 -30.27 8.04
C HIS A 120 -17.95 -30.18 8.15
N PHE A 121 -18.64 -29.76 7.08
CA PHE A 121 -20.08 -29.51 7.10
C PHE A 121 -20.81 -30.16 5.92
N ASN A 122 -20.17 -31.07 5.18
CA ASN A 122 -20.71 -31.70 3.97
C ASN A 122 -21.23 -30.68 2.93
N GLY A 123 -20.67 -29.47 2.92
CA GLY A 123 -21.10 -28.38 2.05
C GLY A 123 -22.42 -27.70 2.45
N ALA A 124 -22.97 -28.01 3.63
CA ALA A 124 -24.26 -27.49 4.10
C ALA A 124 -24.13 -26.23 4.96
N TYR A 125 -22.92 -25.76 5.27
CA TYR A 125 -22.77 -24.53 6.06
C TYR A 125 -23.08 -23.31 5.20
N THR A 126 -24.16 -22.60 5.54
CA THR A 126 -24.78 -21.56 4.71
C THR A 126 -23.96 -20.28 4.58
N PHE A 127 -22.99 -20.07 5.45
CA PHE A 127 -22.14 -18.88 5.41
C PHE A 127 -20.93 -19.03 4.47
N TYR A 128 -20.64 -20.25 4.01
CA TYR A 128 -19.56 -20.54 3.06
C TYR A 128 -20.11 -20.99 1.73
N LEU A 129 -19.34 -20.80 0.67
CA LEU A 129 -19.69 -21.32 -0.65
C LEU A 129 -19.63 -22.86 -0.64
N ASN A 130 -20.46 -23.48 -1.46
CA ASN A 130 -20.28 -24.86 -1.88
C ASN A 130 -19.51 -24.92 -3.23
N ASN A 131 -19.18 -26.12 -3.69
CA ASN A 131 -18.39 -26.32 -4.92
C ASN A 131 -19.06 -25.72 -6.17
N GLU A 132 -20.39 -25.82 -6.28
CA GLU A 132 -21.13 -25.29 -7.43
C GLU A 132 -21.12 -23.75 -7.45
N GLN A 133 -21.35 -23.13 -6.29
CA GLN A 133 -21.30 -21.67 -6.13
C GLN A 133 -19.89 -21.13 -6.38
N PHE A 134 -18.86 -21.83 -5.91
CA PHE A 134 -17.48 -21.45 -6.18
C PHE A 134 -17.13 -21.57 -7.66
N GLN A 135 -17.57 -22.64 -8.35
CA GLN A 135 -17.36 -22.79 -9.79
C GLN A 135 -18.11 -21.72 -10.58
N ALA A 136 -19.36 -21.41 -10.24
CA ALA A 136 -20.13 -20.34 -10.86
C ALA A 136 -19.45 -18.96 -10.71
N LEU A 137 -18.79 -18.71 -9.57
CA LEU A 137 -17.99 -17.51 -9.36
C LEU A 137 -16.77 -17.46 -10.29
N LYS A 138 -16.06 -18.59 -10.46
CA LYS A 138 -14.95 -18.70 -11.41
C LYS A 138 -15.42 -18.44 -12.84
N ASP A 139 -16.54 -19.04 -13.25
CA ASP A 139 -17.11 -18.87 -14.59
C ASP A 139 -17.57 -17.43 -14.84
N THR A 140 -18.16 -16.79 -13.83
CA THR A 140 -18.52 -15.36 -13.89
C THR A 140 -17.29 -14.48 -14.07
N PHE A 141 -16.18 -14.82 -13.40
CA PHE A 141 -14.95 -14.05 -13.49
C PHE A 141 -14.23 -14.28 -14.84
N THR A 142 -14.15 -15.52 -15.32
CA THR A 142 -13.54 -15.85 -16.62
C THR A 142 -14.37 -15.38 -17.82
N GLY A 143 -15.69 -15.27 -17.66
CA GLY A 143 -16.60 -14.79 -18.70
C GLY A 143 -16.48 -13.29 -19.03
N LYS A 144 -15.78 -12.51 -18.19
CA LYS A 144 -15.56 -11.07 -18.41
C LYS A 144 -14.27 -10.83 -19.18
N ALA A 145 -14.37 -10.30 -20.40
CA ALA A 145 -13.21 -10.02 -21.26
C ALA A 145 -12.18 -9.07 -20.60
N GLU A 146 -12.63 -8.12 -19.78
CA GLU A 146 -11.76 -7.20 -19.03
C GLU A 146 -10.80 -7.91 -18.05
N ASN A 147 -11.12 -9.14 -17.64
CA ASN A 147 -10.31 -9.92 -16.72
C ASN A 147 -9.24 -10.77 -17.41
N ASP A 148 -9.24 -10.87 -18.74
CA ASP A 148 -8.33 -11.75 -19.49
C ASP A 148 -6.86 -11.39 -19.24
N LYS A 149 -6.58 -10.10 -19.07
CA LYS A 149 -5.25 -9.56 -18.74
C LYS A 149 -4.66 -10.10 -17.44
N TYR A 150 -5.47 -10.59 -16.51
CA TYR A 150 -5.00 -11.11 -15.22
C TYR A 150 -4.49 -12.54 -15.29
N PHE A 151 -4.77 -13.28 -16.36
CA PHE A 151 -4.41 -14.69 -16.47
C PHE A 151 -3.05 -14.89 -17.12
N SER A 152 -2.28 -15.82 -16.56
CA SER A 152 -1.14 -16.44 -17.24
C SER A 152 -1.59 -17.68 -18.02
N ASP A 153 -2.63 -18.37 -17.53
CA ASP A 153 -3.29 -19.50 -18.20
C ASP A 153 -4.76 -19.53 -17.75
N LYS A 154 -5.64 -18.96 -18.59
CA LYS A 154 -7.08 -18.81 -18.33
C LYS A 154 -7.81 -20.15 -18.24
N PRO A 155 -7.61 -21.14 -19.15
CA PRO A 155 -8.23 -22.47 -19.03
C PRO A 155 -7.95 -23.18 -17.70
N GLN A 156 -6.74 -23.02 -17.15
CA GLN A 156 -6.37 -23.60 -15.85
C GLN A 156 -6.66 -22.67 -14.66
N PHE A 157 -7.32 -21.54 -14.88
CA PHE A 157 -7.62 -20.51 -13.87
C PHE A 157 -6.37 -20.02 -13.12
N ARG A 158 -5.25 -19.87 -13.83
CA ARG A 158 -3.96 -19.41 -13.27
C ARG A 158 -3.75 -17.94 -13.56
N PHE A 159 -3.59 -17.17 -12.50
CA PHE A 159 -3.31 -15.74 -12.56
C PHE A 159 -1.83 -15.46 -12.86
N LYS A 160 -1.55 -14.26 -13.38
CA LYS A 160 -0.21 -13.69 -13.37
C LYS A 160 0.25 -13.50 -11.92
N ASN A 161 1.56 -13.56 -11.70
CA ASN A 161 2.15 -13.36 -10.38
C ASN A 161 2.90 -12.03 -10.34
N PHE A 162 2.73 -11.31 -9.23
CA PHE A 162 3.61 -10.21 -8.87
C PHE A 162 4.64 -10.68 -7.84
N ILE A 163 5.88 -10.25 -8.03
CA ILE A 163 7.02 -10.64 -7.19
C ILE A 163 6.78 -10.30 -5.70
N PRO A 164 7.41 -11.03 -4.76
CA PRO A 164 7.37 -10.67 -3.35
C PRO A 164 8.03 -9.32 -3.09
N LEU A 165 7.62 -8.61 -2.04
CA LEU A 165 8.15 -7.28 -1.73
C LEU A 165 9.67 -7.27 -1.47
N SER A 166 10.24 -8.39 -1.00
CA SER A 166 11.70 -8.52 -0.90
C SER A 166 12.37 -8.40 -2.27
N GLN A 167 11.81 -9.05 -3.29
CA GLN A 167 12.32 -8.97 -4.66
C GLN A 167 12.03 -7.59 -5.28
N VAL A 168 10.92 -6.94 -4.92
CA VAL A 168 10.66 -5.53 -5.28
C VAL A 168 11.81 -4.66 -4.77
N ALA A 169 12.17 -4.79 -3.50
CA ALA A 169 13.29 -4.05 -2.89
C ALA A 169 14.65 -4.48 -3.45
N ASP A 170 14.84 -5.71 -3.91
CA ASP A 170 16.10 -6.11 -4.54
C ASP A 170 16.23 -5.55 -5.98
N ASN A 171 15.10 -5.37 -6.66
CA ASN A 171 15.06 -4.90 -8.05
C ASN A 171 15.11 -3.37 -8.21
N ILE A 172 14.89 -2.60 -7.14
CA ILE A 172 15.10 -1.15 -7.15
C ILE A 172 16.61 -0.88 -7.14
N THR A 173 17.19 -0.79 -8.34
CA THR A 173 18.61 -0.50 -8.57
C THR A 173 18.71 0.74 -9.45
N HIS A 174 19.27 1.82 -8.89
CA HIS A 174 19.41 3.10 -9.60
C HIS A 174 20.61 3.89 -9.07
N SER A 175 20.39 5.01 -8.38
CA SER A 175 21.45 5.81 -7.76
C SER A 175 21.67 5.37 -6.32
N ARG A 176 22.86 5.66 -5.78
CA ARG A 176 23.19 5.35 -4.39
C ARG A 176 22.20 5.94 -3.39
N GLU A 177 21.69 7.14 -3.68
CA GLU A 177 20.68 7.81 -2.84
C GLU A 177 19.37 7.01 -2.81
N ILE A 178 18.86 6.60 -3.98
CA ILE A 178 17.64 5.80 -4.10
C ILE A 178 17.80 4.45 -3.40
N GLU A 179 18.95 3.79 -3.55
CA GLU A 179 19.26 2.54 -2.87
C GLU A 179 19.20 2.69 -1.34
N ILE A 180 19.75 3.78 -0.79
CA ILE A 180 19.71 4.07 0.65
C ILE A 180 18.25 4.22 1.11
N PHE A 181 17.43 5.00 0.41
CA PHE A 181 16.03 5.19 0.76
C PHE A 181 15.22 3.89 0.70
N LYS A 182 15.44 3.11 -0.35
CA LYS A 182 14.85 1.79 -0.54
C LYS A 182 15.25 0.83 0.58
N ASP A 183 16.54 0.75 0.92
CA ASP A 183 17.05 -0.12 1.99
C ASP A 183 16.43 0.26 3.35
N ARG A 184 16.35 1.57 3.64
CA ARG A 184 15.75 2.09 4.87
C ARG A 184 14.24 1.84 4.94
N ALA A 185 13.49 2.12 3.87
CA ALA A 185 12.06 1.81 3.81
C ALA A 185 11.78 0.31 3.98
N PHE A 186 12.58 -0.55 3.33
CA PHE A 186 12.43 -2.00 3.44
C PHE A 186 12.80 -2.52 4.83
N TYR A 187 13.81 -1.93 5.48
CA TYR A 187 14.13 -2.20 6.89
C TYR A 187 12.95 -1.86 7.80
N LEU A 188 12.37 -0.66 7.68
CA LEU A 188 11.22 -0.25 8.47
C LEU A 188 10.00 -1.14 8.20
N TRP A 189 9.73 -1.49 6.94
CA TRP A 189 8.67 -2.44 6.59
C TRP A 189 8.84 -3.78 7.31
N LYS A 190 10.06 -4.34 7.34
CA LYS A 190 10.35 -5.60 8.05
C LYS A 190 10.15 -5.47 9.54
N GLU A 191 10.60 -4.36 10.12
CA GLU A 191 10.48 -4.11 11.55
C GLU A 191 9.02 -3.98 11.96
N PHE A 192 8.25 -3.16 11.26
CA PHE A 192 6.82 -2.99 11.52
C PHE A 192 6.06 -4.30 11.27
N SER A 193 6.39 -5.05 10.22
CA SER A 193 5.79 -6.37 9.97
C SER A 193 6.07 -7.35 11.12
N SER A 194 7.30 -7.38 11.62
CA SER A 194 7.68 -8.24 12.76
C SER A 194 6.92 -7.82 14.01
N PHE A 195 6.80 -6.52 14.27
CA PHE A 195 6.02 -6.00 15.37
C PHE A 195 4.56 -6.48 15.31
N VAL A 196 3.92 -6.37 14.14
CA VAL A 196 2.51 -6.73 13.94
C VAL A 196 2.26 -8.24 14.04
N HIS A 197 3.20 -9.06 13.55
CA HIS A 197 3.01 -10.51 13.49
C HIS A 197 3.45 -11.26 14.76
N TYR A 198 4.34 -10.68 15.58
CA TYR A 198 4.89 -11.36 16.75
C TYR A 198 4.52 -10.65 18.05
N SER A 199 3.61 -11.27 18.82
CA SER A 199 3.08 -10.72 20.07
C SER A 199 4.15 -10.40 21.11
N ASN A 200 5.23 -11.20 21.20
CA ASN A 200 6.36 -10.91 22.09
C ASN A 200 7.11 -9.63 21.69
N SER A 201 7.24 -9.35 20.39
CA SER A 201 7.86 -8.09 19.91
C SER A 201 6.97 -6.89 20.25
N SER A 202 5.66 -7.02 20.05
CA SER A 202 4.68 -6.00 20.48
C SER A 202 4.79 -5.72 21.98
N PHE A 203 4.68 -6.76 22.80
CA PHE A 203 4.75 -6.66 24.26
C PHE A 203 6.05 -6.01 24.74
N TYR A 204 7.20 -6.42 24.16
CA TYR A 204 8.49 -5.86 24.54
C TYR A 204 8.59 -4.36 24.27
N LEU A 205 8.21 -3.89 23.08
CA LEU A 205 8.32 -2.46 22.74
C LEU A 205 7.31 -1.59 23.49
N GLU A 206 6.12 -2.12 23.80
CA GLU A 206 5.12 -1.38 24.60
C GLU A 206 5.52 -1.29 26.08
N THR A 207 6.15 -2.33 26.63
CA THR A 207 6.62 -2.33 28.04
C THR A 207 7.98 -1.66 28.23
N ASN A 208 8.73 -1.44 27.14
CA ASN A 208 10.02 -0.74 27.14
C ASN A 208 10.01 0.44 26.15
N PRO A 209 9.27 1.53 26.44
CA PRO A 209 9.18 2.67 25.53
C PRO A 209 10.55 3.25 25.20
N ASN A 210 10.81 3.42 23.90
CA ASN A 210 12.07 3.97 23.40
C ASN A 210 11.79 5.18 22.49
N PRO A 211 12.41 6.35 22.73
CA PRO A 211 12.29 7.52 21.86
C PRO A 211 12.61 7.25 20.38
N ILE A 212 13.43 6.23 20.09
CA ILE A 212 13.73 5.77 18.73
C ILE A 212 12.45 5.41 17.95
N ASN A 213 11.38 4.96 18.60
CA ASN A 213 10.13 4.63 17.93
C ASN A 213 9.46 5.88 17.32
N LEU A 214 9.61 7.04 17.95
CA LEU A 214 9.11 8.30 17.40
C LEU A 214 9.93 8.74 16.17
N LEU A 215 11.24 8.52 16.21
CA LEU A 215 12.13 8.77 15.06
C LEU A 215 11.78 7.87 13.87
N LYS A 216 11.40 6.61 14.11
CA LYS A 216 10.94 5.69 13.06
C LYS A 216 9.62 6.13 12.43
N ILE A 217 8.73 6.72 13.22
CA ILE A 217 7.47 7.29 12.71
C ILE A 217 7.77 8.50 11.83
N GLU A 218 8.64 9.41 12.29
CA GLU A 218 9.08 10.57 11.52
C GLU A 218 9.76 10.18 10.21
N GLU A 219 10.65 9.18 10.24
CA GLU A 219 11.26 8.64 9.01
C GLU A 219 10.19 8.03 8.09
N GLY A 220 9.20 7.34 8.65
CA GLY A 220 8.02 6.86 7.94
C GLY A 220 7.31 7.94 7.12
N PHE A 221 7.18 9.15 7.67
CA PHE A 221 6.54 10.29 7.02
C PHE A 221 7.30 10.80 5.79
N GLN A 222 8.62 10.66 5.75
CA GLN A 222 9.40 10.96 4.55
C GLN A 222 8.99 10.09 3.35
N TYR A 223 8.76 8.80 3.57
CA TYR A 223 8.31 7.87 2.52
C TYR A 223 6.84 8.11 2.14
N CYS A 224 6.02 8.58 3.08
CA CYS A 224 4.64 8.97 2.79
C CYS A 224 4.59 10.20 1.88
N TYR A 225 5.40 11.24 2.17
CA TYR A 225 5.54 12.41 1.30
C TYR A 225 5.94 12.01 -0.12
N ASN A 226 6.96 11.16 -0.26
CA ASN A 226 7.42 10.69 -1.55
C ASN A 226 6.38 9.78 -2.25
N SER A 227 5.60 9.00 -1.50
CA SER A 227 4.50 8.20 -2.07
C SER A 227 3.39 9.07 -2.65
N ILE A 228 3.02 10.15 -1.95
CA ILE A 228 2.06 11.14 -2.44
C ILE A 228 2.58 11.81 -3.72
N TYR A 229 3.85 12.23 -3.72
CA TYR A 229 4.49 12.82 -4.90
C TYR A 229 4.52 11.84 -6.09
N LEU A 230 5.10 10.65 -5.92
CA LEU A 230 5.25 9.65 -6.97
C LEU A 230 3.91 9.19 -7.54
N SER A 231 2.91 8.96 -6.68
CA SER A 231 1.57 8.61 -7.16
C SER A 231 0.91 9.72 -7.96
N PHE A 232 1.18 10.99 -7.63
CA PHE A 232 0.62 12.12 -8.37
C PHE A 232 1.30 12.36 -9.72
N LYS A 233 2.59 12.02 -9.87
CA LYS A 233 3.35 12.20 -11.11
C LYS A 233 2.71 11.52 -12.32
N TYR A 234 2.00 10.41 -12.11
CA TYR A 234 1.18 9.79 -13.15
C TYR A 234 0.17 10.79 -13.77
N PHE A 235 -0.56 11.54 -12.94
CA PHE A 235 -1.58 12.49 -13.40
C PHE A 235 -0.97 13.75 -13.98
N GLU A 236 0.20 14.17 -13.50
CA GLU A 236 0.94 15.27 -14.11
C GLU A 236 1.34 14.92 -15.55
N ARG A 237 1.85 13.70 -15.77
CA ARG A 237 2.26 13.21 -17.09
C ARG A 237 1.08 12.95 -18.02
N THR A 238 -0.02 12.39 -17.52
CA THR A 238 -1.15 11.94 -18.35
C THR A 238 -2.23 13.00 -18.56
N LEU A 239 -2.44 13.88 -17.57
CA LEU A 239 -3.51 14.89 -17.58
C LEU A 239 -2.97 16.33 -17.57
N GLY A 240 -1.65 16.54 -17.45
CA GLY A 240 -1.05 17.87 -17.39
C GLY A 240 -1.41 18.66 -16.13
N ILE A 241 -1.81 17.97 -15.06
CA ILE A 241 -2.25 18.60 -13.81
C ILE A 241 -1.03 18.76 -12.89
N PRO A 242 -0.68 19.98 -12.45
CA PRO A 242 0.48 20.18 -11.60
C PRO A 242 0.23 19.65 -10.18
N PHE A 243 1.26 19.03 -9.61
CA PHE A 243 1.27 18.67 -8.19
C PHE A 243 1.18 19.92 -7.32
N THR A 244 0.23 19.94 -6.39
CA THR A 244 0.16 20.99 -5.36
C THR A 244 1.04 20.57 -4.19
N ASP A 245 2.26 21.10 -4.17
CA ASP A 245 3.27 20.77 -3.17
C ASP A 245 3.09 21.61 -1.89
N ASN A 246 3.72 21.16 -0.80
CA ASN A 246 3.80 21.88 0.46
C ASN A 246 5.27 22.19 0.77
N ALA A 247 5.63 23.48 0.79
CA ALA A 247 7.03 23.92 0.95
C ALA A 247 7.67 23.47 2.28
N GLU A 248 6.88 23.37 3.36
CA GLU A 248 7.37 22.92 4.67
C GLU A 248 7.69 21.43 4.66
N LEU A 249 6.84 20.61 4.04
CA LEU A 249 7.07 19.17 3.88
C LEU A 249 8.23 18.92 2.89
N ARG A 250 8.27 19.63 1.77
CA ARG A 250 9.36 19.54 0.80
C ARG A 250 10.71 19.87 1.42
N GLY A 251 10.78 20.95 2.20
CA GLY A 251 12.00 21.38 2.88
C GLY A 251 12.50 20.35 3.91
N ARG A 252 11.60 19.59 4.53
CA ARG A 252 11.95 18.53 5.50
C ARG A 252 12.32 17.21 4.85
N HIS A 253 11.51 16.73 3.92
CA HIS A 253 11.61 15.36 3.42
C HIS A 253 12.39 15.25 2.12
N GLY A 254 12.39 16.31 1.31
CA GLY A 254 12.93 16.30 -0.05
C GLY A 254 12.18 15.34 -0.97
N ILE A 255 12.44 15.49 -2.27
CA ILE A 255 11.99 14.55 -3.30
C ILE A 255 13.17 13.63 -3.59
N ILE A 256 12.97 12.34 -3.35
CA ILE A 256 14.02 11.31 -3.47
C ILE A 256 14.29 10.97 -4.95
N TYR A 257 13.26 11.10 -5.78
CA TYR A 257 13.34 10.81 -7.20
C TYR A 257 12.53 11.85 -7.97
N VAL A 258 13.21 12.63 -8.82
CA VAL A 258 12.56 13.61 -9.70
C VAL A 258 12.32 12.93 -11.05
N CYS A 259 11.04 12.69 -11.27
CA CYS A 259 10.42 12.12 -12.46
C CYS A 259 10.48 13.00 -13.70
#